data_AF-A0AAV5AG92-F1
#
_entry.id   AF-A0AAV5AG92-F1
#
_cell.length_a   1.000
_cell.length_b   1.000
_cell.length_c   1.000
_cell.angle_alpha   90.00
_cell.angle_beta   90.00
_cell.angle_gamma   90.00
#
_symmetry.space_group_name_H-M   'P 1'
#
loop_
_entity.id
_entity.type
_entity.pdbx_description
1 polymer ?
#
loop_
_entity_poly.entity_id
_entity_poly.type
_entity_poly.pdbx_seq_one_letter_code
_entity_poly.pdbx_strand_id
1 'polypeptide(L)'
;MRLSSSKRRKPDEHTFKVSALNDTTDLSAGTRSLTLRIDHPGVIWTVIAFDAHVLAWNLDDNPPDHFVRHHIKEASFYGTDVWYLDLILKIPSQLRESPKLKINFIGTKESVQWPAKRGKVIAQEEDRRDLALLEEIHTWLKHKTDDSVDAMLFGTIGGYVHI
;
A
#
# COMPACT_ATOMS: atom_id res chain seq x y z
N MET A 1 -13.12 35.89 4.39
CA MET A 1 -12.12 34.80 4.34
C MET A 1 -12.36 34.03 3.04
N ARG A 2 -11.56 34.30 1.98
CA ARG A 2 -11.71 33.64 0.67
C ARG A 2 -10.95 32.31 0.71
N LEU A 3 -11.65 31.21 0.47
CA LEU A 3 -11.04 29.90 0.27
C LEU A 3 -10.30 29.92 -1.07
N SER A 4 -8.97 29.84 -0.98
CA SER A 4 -8.07 29.73 -2.14
C SER A 4 -8.36 28.44 -2.89
N SER A 5 -8.45 28.55 -4.21
CA SER A 5 -8.59 27.43 -5.14
C SER A 5 -7.47 26.40 -4.93
N SER A 6 -7.88 25.14 -4.76
CA SER A 6 -7.00 23.97 -4.71
C SER A 6 -6.20 23.88 -6.02
N LYS A 7 -4.89 24.11 -5.95
CA LYS A 7 -3.97 23.76 -7.04
C LYS A 7 -3.97 22.23 -7.16
N ARG A 8 -4.25 21.70 -8.36
CA ARG A 8 -4.03 20.28 -8.67
C ARG A 8 -2.57 19.93 -8.34
N ARG A 9 -2.38 19.04 -7.36
CA ARG A 9 -1.07 18.47 -7.01
C ARG A 9 -0.52 17.76 -8.26
N LYS A 10 0.73 18.02 -8.64
CA LYS A 10 1.42 17.15 -9.60
C LYS A 10 1.44 15.72 -9.02
N PRO A 11 1.36 14.66 -9.84
CA PRO A 11 1.54 13.31 -9.32
C PRO A 11 2.93 13.23 -8.68
N ASP A 12 3.02 12.99 -7.37
CA ASP A 12 4.32 12.85 -6.73
C ASP A 12 4.95 11.55 -7.22
N GLU A 13 6.19 11.65 -7.73
CA GLU A 13 7.03 10.52 -8.11
C GLU A 13 7.36 9.60 -6.91
N HIS A 14 7.00 10.01 -5.70
CA HIS A 14 7.18 9.29 -4.44
C HIS A 14 5.90 8.66 -3.87
N THR A 15 4.84 8.51 -4.69
CA THR A 15 3.56 7.98 -4.21
C THR A 15 3.48 6.46 -4.37
N PHE A 16 2.99 5.77 -3.33
CA PHE A 16 2.54 4.39 -3.45
C PHE A 16 1.47 4.29 -4.54
N LYS A 17 1.68 3.41 -5.52
CA LYS A 17 0.79 3.24 -6.67
C LYS A 17 0.55 1.77 -6.92
N VAL A 18 -0.71 1.44 -7.20
CA VAL A 18 -1.10 0.12 -7.72
C VAL A 18 -1.68 0.32 -9.12
N SER A 19 -1.22 -0.48 -10.07
CA SER A 19 -1.70 -0.45 -11.46
C SER A 19 -1.88 -1.86 -12.00
N ALA A 20 -2.76 -2.05 -12.98
CA ALA A 20 -2.85 -3.28 -13.74
C ALA A 20 -2.09 -3.16 -15.06
N LEU A 21 -1.32 -4.19 -15.37
CA LEU A 21 -0.69 -4.46 -16.65
C LEU A 21 -1.32 -5.72 -17.23
N ASN A 22 -1.24 -5.91 -18.55
CA ASN A 22 -1.70 -7.12 -19.24
C ASN A 22 -3.16 -7.52 -18.90
N ASP A 23 -4.00 -6.52 -18.63
CA ASP A 23 -5.37 -6.72 -18.15
C ASP A 23 -6.29 -7.15 -19.30
N THR A 24 -6.76 -8.40 -19.22
CA THR A 24 -7.53 -9.05 -20.27
C THR A 24 -8.72 -9.78 -19.67
N THR A 25 -9.87 -9.69 -20.33
CA THR A 25 -11.12 -10.34 -19.91
C THR A 25 -11.57 -11.34 -20.96
N ASP A 26 -11.76 -12.59 -20.55
CA ASP A 26 -12.37 -13.65 -21.33
C ASP A 26 -13.74 -13.99 -20.73
N LEU A 27 -14.80 -13.43 -21.31
CA LEU A 27 -16.17 -13.68 -20.87
C LEU A 27 -16.65 -15.10 -21.20
N SER A 28 -16.04 -15.76 -22.20
CA SER A 28 -16.42 -17.13 -22.59
C SER A 28 -15.87 -18.15 -21.59
N ALA A 29 -14.65 -17.94 -21.12
CA ALA A 29 -14.05 -18.71 -20.02
C ALA A 29 -14.53 -18.25 -18.63
N GLY A 30 -15.13 -17.06 -18.54
CA GLY A 30 -15.55 -16.46 -17.27
C GLY A 30 -14.36 -16.05 -16.40
N THR A 31 -13.30 -15.49 -17.00
CA THR A 31 -12.06 -15.14 -16.32
C THR A 31 -11.53 -13.74 -16.67
N ARG A 32 -10.88 -13.07 -15.73
CA ARG A 32 -10.05 -11.87 -15.97
C ARG A 32 -8.60 -12.18 -15.57
N SER A 33 -7.66 -11.93 -16.46
CA SER A 33 -6.22 -12.11 -16.19
C SER A 33 -5.55 -10.74 -16.17
N LEU A 34 -4.72 -10.48 -15.16
CA LEU A 34 -4.01 -9.22 -15.00
C LEU A 34 -2.72 -9.41 -14.20
N THR A 35 -1.75 -8.53 -14.44
CA THR A 35 -0.56 -8.36 -13.60
C THR A 35 -0.73 -7.10 -12.78
N LEU A 36 -0.80 -7.21 -11.46
CA LEU A 36 -0.70 -6.04 -10.59
C LEU A 36 0.76 -5.61 -10.50
N ARG A 37 1.02 -4.32 -10.72
CA ARG A 37 2.30 -3.66 -10.45
C ARG A 37 2.11 -2.72 -9.27
N ILE A 38 2.91 -2.93 -8.23
CA ILE A 38 2.93 -2.11 -7.02
C ILE A 38 4.23 -1.32 -7.06
N ASP A 39 4.15 0.01 -7.24
CA ASP A 39 5.28 0.93 -7.11
C ASP A 39 5.20 1.60 -5.72
N HIS A 40 6.26 1.52 -4.92
CA HIS A 40 6.25 1.93 -3.50
C HIS A 40 7.58 2.59 -3.05
N PRO A 41 8.08 3.61 -3.76
CA PRO A 41 9.38 4.21 -3.47
C PRO A 41 9.47 4.77 -2.04
N GLY A 42 10.50 4.33 -1.30
CA GLY A 42 10.73 4.75 0.09
C GLY A 42 9.70 4.21 1.10
N VAL A 43 8.95 3.17 0.72
CA VAL A 43 7.98 2.48 1.58
C VAL A 43 8.38 1.02 1.70
N ILE A 44 8.47 0.54 2.95
CA ILE A 44 8.77 -0.86 3.29
C ILE A 44 7.55 -1.56 3.88
N TRP A 45 7.65 -2.89 3.96
CA TRP A 45 6.62 -3.76 4.55
C TRP A 45 5.24 -3.51 3.93
N THR A 46 5.22 -3.56 2.61
CA THR A 46 4.01 -3.24 1.84
C THR A 46 3.02 -4.39 1.91
N VAL A 47 1.75 -4.04 2.05
CA VAL A 47 0.65 -5.01 2.06
C VAL A 47 -0.45 -4.51 1.15
N ILE A 48 -0.94 -5.37 0.27
CA ILE A 48 -2.21 -5.14 -0.44
C ILE A 48 -3.26 -6.13 0.04
N ALA A 49 -4.53 -5.72 -0.04
CA ALA A 49 -5.66 -6.57 0.27
C ALA A 49 -6.84 -6.33 -0.67
N PHE A 50 -7.39 -7.40 -1.22
CA PHE A 50 -8.50 -7.35 -2.16
C PHE A 50 -9.42 -8.56 -1.98
N ASP A 51 -10.68 -8.42 -2.36
CA ASP A 51 -11.68 -9.47 -2.27
C ASP A 51 -11.92 -10.04 -3.67
N ALA A 52 -11.64 -11.33 -3.88
CA ALA A 52 -11.81 -11.99 -5.18
C ALA A 52 -11.86 -13.52 -5.04
N HIS A 53 -12.41 -14.20 -6.05
CA HIS A 53 -12.17 -15.62 -6.28
C HIS A 53 -11.00 -15.74 -7.25
N VAL A 54 -9.81 -16.01 -6.72
CA VAL A 54 -8.58 -16.16 -7.50
C VAL A 54 -8.47 -17.61 -7.94
N LEU A 55 -8.30 -17.84 -9.24
CA LEU A 55 -8.14 -19.16 -9.85
C LEU A 55 -6.66 -19.57 -9.92
N ALA A 56 -5.78 -18.59 -10.17
CA ALA A 56 -4.34 -18.81 -10.21
C ALA A 56 -3.59 -17.50 -9.91
N TRP A 57 -2.37 -17.64 -9.40
CA TRP A 57 -1.42 -16.54 -9.24
C TRP A 57 0.01 -17.07 -9.31
N ASN A 58 1.01 -16.18 -9.27
CA ASN A 58 2.44 -16.53 -9.31
C ASN A 58 3.10 -16.66 -7.92
N LEU A 59 2.32 -16.93 -6.87
CA LEU A 59 2.82 -17.22 -5.52
C LEU A 59 3.02 -18.73 -5.30
N ASP A 60 3.77 -19.10 -4.26
CA ASP A 60 4.18 -20.50 -3.99
C ASP A 60 3.00 -21.46 -3.72
N ASP A 61 1.98 -20.99 -3.00
CA ASP A 61 0.80 -21.80 -2.64
C ASP A 61 -0.35 -21.60 -3.63
N ASN A 62 -1.25 -22.58 -3.75
CA ASN A 62 -2.48 -22.40 -4.54
C ASN A 62 -3.46 -21.44 -3.84
N PRO A 63 -4.21 -20.62 -4.61
CA PRO A 63 -5.23 -19.76 -4.03
C PRO A 63 -6.41 -20.58 -3.44
N PRO A 64 -7.10 -20.07 -2.42
CA PRO A 64 -8.37 -20.65 -1.95
C PRO A 64 -9.41 -20.71 -3.07
N ASP A 65 -10.12 -21.83 -3.19
CA ASP A 65 -11.12 -22.05 -4.26
C ASP A 65 -12.51 -21.43 -3.97
N HIS A 66 -12.54 -20.23 -3.41
CA HIS A 66 -13.78 -19.48 -3.21
C HIS A 66 -13.49 -17.98 -3.16
N PHE A 67 -14.57 -17.18 -3.17
CA PHE A 67 -14.47 -15.74 -2.99
C PHE A 67 -14.06 -15.41 -1.55
N VAL A 68 -12.89 -14.80 -1.38
CA VAL A 68 -12.32 -14.48 -0.08
C VAL A 68 -11.47 -13.20 -0.17
N ARG A 69 -11.18 -12.62 1.00
CA ARG A 69 -10.23 -11.53 1.13
C ARG A 69 -8.79 -12.06 1.16
N HIS A 70 -7.99 -11.64 0.20
CA HIS A 70 -6.56 -11.94 0.12
C HIS A 70 -5.74 -10.84 0.77
N HIS A 71 -4.67 -11.20 1.46
CA HIS A 71 -3.67 -10.27 2.00
C HIS A 71 -2.30 -10.68 1.51
N ILE A 72 -1.75 -9.90 0.59
CA ILE A 72 -0.42 -10.16 0.03
C ILE A 72 0.55 -9.22 0.72
N LYS A 73 1.46 -9.82 1.48
CA LYS A 73 2.50 -9.11 2.23
C LYS A 73 3.79 -9.30 1.49
N GLU A 74 4.36 -8.21 1.04
CA GLU A 74 5.68 -8.24 0.45
C GLU A 74 6.66 -7.75 1.51
N ALA A 75 7.66 -8.61 1.79
CA ALA A 75 8.67 -8.36 2.81
C ALA A 75 9.86 -7.59 2.23
N SER A 76 9.60 -6.50 1.50
CA SER A 76 10.63 -5.67 0.90
C SER A 76 11.58 -5.13 1.95
N PHE A 77 12.85 -5.15 1.58
CA PHE A 77 13.93 -4.46 2.27
C PHE A 77 14.27 -3.16 1.53
N TYR A 78 15.12 -2.36 2.16
CA TYR A 78 15.61 -1.10 1.60
C TYR A 78 16.02 -1.20 0.13
N GLY A 79 15.45 -0.34 -0.72
CA GLY A 79 15.82 -0.20 -2.13
C GLY A 79 15.05 -1.08 -3.12
N THR A 80 14.10 -1.90 -2.65
CA THR A 80 13.07 -2.45 -3.53
C THR A 80 11.89 -1.48 -3.57
N ASP A 81 11.60 -0.97 -4.77
CA ASP A 81 10.52 0.01 -4.96
C ASP A 81 9.37 -0.53 -5.82
N VAL A 82 9.50 -1.74 -6.38
CA VAL A 82 8.50 -2.33 -7.28
C VAL A 82 8.39 -3.83 -7.07
N TRP A 83 7.17 -4.34 -7.00
CA TRP A 83 6.89 -5.77 -7.13
C TRP A 83 5.61 -6.04 -7.93
N TYR A 84 5.44 -7.31 -8.33
CA TYR A 84 4.39 -7.74 -9.24
C TYR A 84 3.62 -8.94 -8.69
N LEU A 85 2.34 -9.04 -9.06
CA LEU A 85 1.48 -10.19 -8.76
C LEU A 85 0.64 -10.51 -10.00
N ASP A 86 0.85 -11.69 -10.56
CA ASP A 86 0.03 -12.19 -11.66
C ASP A 86 -1.21 -12.86 -11.09
N LEU A 87 -2.38 -12.56 -11.67
CA LEU A 87 -3.68 -13.04 -11.21
C LEU A 87 -4.52 -13.54 -12.37
N ILE A 88 -5.20 -14.67 -12.16
CA ILE A 88 -6.37 -15.09 -12.92
C ILE A 88 -7.55 -15.10 -11.96
N LEU A 89 -8.56 -14.28 -12.24
CA LEU A 89 -9.75 -14.10 -11.40
C LEU A 89 -10.96 -14.74 -12.07
N LYS A 90 -11.83 -15.36 -11.27
CA LYS A 90 -13.14 -15.82 -11.73
C LYS A 90 -14.11 -14.65 -11.85
N ILE A 91 -14.77 -14.54 -12.99
CA ILE A 91 -15.89 -13.62 -13.21
C ILE A 91 -17.18 -14.37 -12.86
N PRO A 92 -17.99 -13.87 -11.91
CA PRO A 92 -19.28 -14.47 -11.62
C PRO A 92 -20.18 -14.53 -12.87
N SER A 93 -20.79 -15.69 -13.14
CA SER A 93 -21.53 -15.99 -14.38
C SER A 93 -22.71 -15.05 -14.65
N GLN A 94 -23.21 -14.37 -13.63
CA GLN A 94 -24.29 -13.39 -13.73
C GLN A 94 -23.83 -12.01 -14.26
N LEU A 95 -22.52 -11.75 -14.32
CA LEU A 95 -21.98 -10.47 -14.76
C LEU A 95 -21.66 -10.50 -16.25
N ARG A 96 -21.98 -9.40 -16.95
CA ARG A 96 -21.68 -9.20 -18.38
C ARG A 96 -20.33 -8.51 -18.61
N GLU A 97 -19.68 -8.11 -17.54
CA GLU A 97 -18.37 -7.47 -17.52
C GLU A 97 -17.61 -7.92 -16.27
N SER A 98 -16.28 -7.83 -16.29
CA SER A 98 -15.50 -8.08 -15.08
C SER A 98 -15.70 -6.92 -14.10
N PRO A 99 -15.99 -7.20 -12.82
CA PRO A 99 -16.01 -6.16 -11.80
C PRO A 99 -14.60 -5.57 -11.62
N LYS A 100 -14.54 -4.28 -11.28
CA LYS A 100 -13.30 -3.65 -10.84
C LYS A 100 -12.85 -4.26 -9.53
N LEU A 101 -11.55 -4.52 -9.42
CA LEU A 101 -10.92 -5.00 -8.21
C LEU A 101 -10.63 -3.81 -7.28
N LYS A 102 -11.27 -3.78 -6.12
CA LYS A 102 -10.91 -2.83 -5.06
C LYS A 102 -9.69 -3.37 -4.32
N ILE A 103 -8.58 -2.66 -4.45
CA ILE A 103 -7.32 -3.01 -3.79
C ILE A 103 -7.06 -1.98 -2.70
N ASN A 104 -7.03 -2.45 -1.46
CA ASN A 104 -6.56 -1.67 -0.31
C ASN A 104 -5.05 -1.87 -0.20
N PHE A 105 -4.33 -0.85 0.23
CA PHE A 105 -2.90 -0.92 0.42
C PHE A 105 -2.46 -0.20 1.69
N ILE A 106 -1.36 -0.65 2.28
CA ILE A 106 -0.66 0.00 3.39
C ILE A 106 0.84 -0.26 3.28
N GLY A 107 1.66 0.63 3.81
CA GLY A 107 3.09 0.42 4.02
C GLY A 107 3.68 1.41 5.01
N THR A 108 4.90 1.15 5.44
CA THR A 108 5.66 1.97 6.39
C THR A 108 6.64 2.85 5.64
N LYS A 109 6.62 4.17 5.88
CA LYS A 109 7.60 5.09 5.31
C LYS A 109 8.97 4.84 5.94
N GLU A 110 9.98 4.54 5.13
CA GLU A 110 11.33 4.25 5.62
C GLU A 110 11.95 5.43 6.37
N SER A 111 11.69 6.65 5.90
CA SER A 111 12.21 7.91 6.42
C SER A 111 11.56 8.36 7.73
N VAL A 112 10.40 7.80 8.09
CA VAL A 112 9.55 8.26 9.20
C VAL A 112 9.43 7.15 10.23
N GLN A 113 10.49 6.93 10.99
CA GLN A 113 10.54 5.92 12.04
C GLN A 113 11.24 6.49 13.28
N TRP A 114 10.58 6.45 14.42
CA TRP A 114 11.15 6.91 15.69
C TRP A 114 11.41 5.71 16.62
N PRO A 115 12.59 5.63 17.26
CA PRO A 115 13.70 6.59 17.25
C PRO A 115 14.72 6.41 16.09
N ALA A 116 14.55 5.40 15.24
CA ALA A 116 15.56 4.96 14.26
C ALA A 116 16.05 6.06 13.30
N LYS A 117 15.21 7.03 12.95
CA LYS A 117 15.53 8.15 12.05
C LYS A 117 15.77 9.48 12.78
N ARG A 118 15.91 9.47 14.10
CA ARG A 118 16.22 10.68 14.88
C ARG A 118 17.50 11.36 14.38
N GLY A 119 17.42 12.67 14.17
CA GLY A 119 18.56 13.50 13.73
C GLY A 119 19.06 13.21 12.31
N LYS A 120 18.34 12.39 11.53
CA LYS A 120 18.69 12.15 10.13
C LYS A 120 18.18 13.28 9.24
N VAL A 121 18.95 13.60 8.21
CA VAL A 121 18.51 14.53 7.16
C VAL A 121 17.47 13.82 6.30
N ILE A 122 16.23 14.31 6.33
CA ILE A 122 15.12 13.78 5.54
C ILE A 122 14.88 14.75 4.37
N ALA A 123 15.00 14.23 3.15
CA ALA A 123 14.89 15.03 1.93
C ALA A 123 13.47 15.58 1.72
N GLN A 124 12.46 14.74 1.93
CA GLN A 124 11.06 15.10 1.71
C GLN A 124 10.52 15.95 2.86
N GLU A 125 9.85 17.07 2.53
CA GLU A 125 9.26 17.97 3.53
C GLU A 125 8.10 17.34 4.29
N GLU A 126 7.27 16.54 3.61
CA GLU A 126 6.19 15.76 4.24
C GLU A 126 6.75 14.83 5.32
N ASP A 127 7.76 14.04 4.99
CA ASP A 127 8.38 13.11 5.93
C ASP A 127 9.07 13.83 7.10
N ARG A 128 9.65 15.02 6.88
CA ARG A 128 10.17 15.85 7.98
C ARG A 128 9.08 16.25 8.96
N ARG A 129 7.91 16.65 8.46
CA ARG A 129 6.76 17.02 9.30
C ARG A 129 6.22 15.82 10.06
N ASP A 130 6.08 14.69 9.38
CA ASP A 130 5.59 13.45 10.00
C ASP A 130 6.56 12.99 11.11
N LEU A 131 7.89 13.03 10.88
CA LEU A 131 8.89 12.65 11.87
C LEU A 131 8.89 13.60 13.08
N ALA A 132 8.72 14.91 12.86
CA ALA A 132 8.60 15.89 13.94
C ALA A 132 7.36 15.63 14.82
N LEU A 133 6.24 15.23 14.23
CA LEU A 133 5.05 14.82 14.98
C LEU A 133 5.34 13.56 15.82
N LEU A 134 6.07 12.58 15.29
CA LEU A 134 6.45 11.39 16.07
C LEU A 134 7.36 11.76 17.26
N GLU A 135 8.26 12.72 17.10
CA GLU A 135 9.09 13.25 18.19
C GLU A 135 8.26 13.96 19.26
N GLU A 136 7.24 14.74 18.86
CA GLU A 136 6.30 15.38 19.79
C GLU A 136 5.50 14.34 20.60
N ILE A 137 4.96 13.32 19.93
CA ILE A 137 4.23 12.22 20.57
C ILE A 137 5.14 11.46 21.53
N HIS A 138 6.37 11.17 21.13
CA HIS A 138 7.36 10.50 21.97
C HIS A 138 7.68 11.32 23.23
N THR A 139 7.88 12.63 23.08
CA THR A 139 8.15 13.54 24.20
C THR A 139 6.97 13.56 25.18
N TRP A 140 5.75 13.63 24.66
CA TRP A 140 4.54 13.53 25.48
C TRP A 140 4.45 12.19 26.21
N LEU A 141 4.73 11.06 25.53
CA LEU A 141 4.73 9.71 26.12
C LEU A 141 5.75 9.60 27.26
N LYS A 142 6.98 10.09 27.05
CA LYS A 142 8.02 10.13 28.09
C LYS A 142 7.52 10.84 29.35
N HIS A 143 6.92 12.01 29.20
CA HIS A 143 6.36 12.75 30.33
C HIS A 143 5.18 12.04 31.00
N LYS A 144 4.31 11.38 30.23
CA LYS A 144 3.11 10.72 30.78
C LYS A 144 3.38 9.39 31.45
N THR A 145 4.42 8.70 31.03
CA THR A 145 4.77 7.37 31.53
C THR A 145 5.96 7.39 32.49
N ASP A 146 6.46 8.58 32.83
CA ASP A 146 7.72 8.74 33.60
C ASP A 146 8.86 7.91 32.98
N ASP A 147 8.95 7.96 31.64
CA ASP A 147 9.88 7.20 30.80
C ASP A 147 9.82 5.67 30.99
N SER A 148 8.74 5.12 31.54
CA SER A 148 8.60 3.68 31.77
C SER A 148 8.24 2.88 30.51
N VAL A 149 8.00 3.54 29.39
CA VAL A 149 7.58 2.93 28.12
C VAL A 149 8.56 3.31 27.01
N ASP A 150 9.15 2.29 26.37
CA ASP A 150 9.93 2.46 25.14
C ASP A 150 9.02 2.26 23.92
N ALA A 151 8.59 3.37 23.32
CA ALA A 151 7.65 3.36 22.21
C ALA A 151 8.38 3.44 20.86
N MET A 152 8.06 2.50 19.97
CA MET A 152 8.45 2.57 18.56
C MET A 152 7.30 3.13 17.75
N LEU A 153 7.55 4.22 17.02
CA LEU A 153 6.53 4.94 16.24
C LEU A 153 6.88 4.93 14.76
N PHE A 154 5.86 4.81 13.90
CA PHE A 154 6.01 4.70 12.46
C PHE A 154 5.08 5.65 11.71
N GLY A 155 5.62 6.33 10.70
CA GLY A 155 4.82 6.94 9.64
C GLY A 155 4.34 5.85 8.68
N THR A 156 3.05 5.84 8.38
CA THR A 156 2.44 4.87 7.46
C THR A 156 1.72 5.58 6.33
N ILE A 157 1.67 4.94 5.17
CA ILE A 157 0.82 5.33 4.06
C ILE A 157 -0.22 4.23 3.86
N GLY A 158 -1.45 4.61 3.53
CA GLY A 158 -2.49 3.64 3.19
C GLY A 158 -3.61 4.27 2.40
N GLY A 159 -4.37 3.43 1.72
CA GLY A 159 -5.47 3.86 0.86
C GLY A 159 -6.11 2.71 0.11
N TYR A 160 -6.86 3.04 -0.94
CA TYR A 160 -7.39 2.06 -1.87
C TYR A 160 -7.44 2.61 -3.30
N VAL A 161 -7.44 1.70 -4.27
CA VAL A 161 -7.71 1.99 -5.68
C VAL A 161 -8.71 0.99 -6.24
N HIS A 162 -9.34 1.34 -7.36
CA HIS A 162 -10.13 0.40 -8.16
C HIS A 162 -9.40 0.17 -9.47
N ILE A 163 -9.18 -1.10 -9.81
CA ILE A 163 -8.48 -1.52 -11.03
C ILE A 163 -9.35 -2.44 -11.87
#